data_AF-A0AAU7C483-F1
#
_entry.id   AF-A0AAU7C483-F1
#
_cell.length_a   1.000
_cell.length_b   1.000
_cell.length_c   1.000
_cell.angle_alpha   90.00
_cell.angle_beta   90.00
_cell.angle_gamma   90.00
#
_symmetry.space_group_name_H-M   'P 1'
#
loop_
_entity.id
_entity.type
_entity.pdbx_description
1 polymer ?
#
loop_
_entity_poly.entity_id
_entity_poly.type
_entity_poly.pdbx_seq_one_letter_code
_entity_poly.pdbx_strand_id
1 'polypeptide(L)' 'MLQTDIISNTDHKELQSSINAFIEKYNCVWEVKQILYSTACNKDGDIVYSAAIVFDDFE' A
#
# COMPACT_ATOMS: atom_id res chain seq x y z
N MET A 1 15.73 -9.02 0.37
CA MET A 1 16.04 -7.56 0.49
C MET A 1 14.74 -6.85 0.84
N LEU A 2 14.68 -6.08 1.94
CA LEU A 2 13.44 -5.42 2.34
C LEU A 2 13.15 -4.18 1.47
N GLN A 3 12.04 -4.20 0.74
CA GLN A 3 11.51 -3.04 0.00
C GLN A 3 10.22 -2.54 0.64
N THR A 4 9.96 -1.24 0.57
CA THR A 4 8.70 -0.64 1.01
C THR A 4 8.15 0.28 -0.06
N ASP A 5 6.88 0.09 -0.40
CA ASP A 5 6.14 0.94 -1.32
C ASP A 5 4.94 1.57 -0.62
N ILE A 6 4.58 2.79 -1.02
CA ILE A 6 3.48 3.55 -0.42
C ILE A 6 2.41 3.82 -1.48
N ILE A 7 1.18 3.45 -1.17
CA ILE A 7 -0.01 3.71 -2.00
C ILE A 7 -0.92 4.64 -1.21
N SER A 8 -1.46 5.67 -1.87
CA SER A 8 -2.37 6.65 -1.26
C SER A 8 -3.59 6.89 -2.14
N ASN A 9 -4.76 7.08 -1.52
CA ASN A 9 -6.00 7.43 -2.20
C ASN A 9 -6.91 8.26 -1.27
N THR A 10 -7.74 9.15 -1.82
CA THR A 10 -8.75 9.91 -1.07
C THR A 10 -10.05 9.13 -0.83
N ASP A 11 -10.26 8.03 -1.57
CA ASP A 11 -11.31 7.05 -1.34
C ASP A 11 -10.74 5.75 -0.73
N HIS A 12 -11.30 5.34 0.41
CA HIS A 12 -10.88 4.14 1.12
C HIS A 12 -11.11 2.84 0.33
N LYS A 13 -12.21 2.72 -0.44
CA LYS A 13 -12.50 1.53 -1.25
C LYS A 13 -11.53 1.42 -2.43
N GLU A 14 -11.17 2.57 -3.01
CA GLU A 14 -10.17 2.60 -4.06
C GLU A 14 -8.79 2.23 -3.53
N LEU A 15 -8.42 2.68 -2.32
CA LEU A 15 -7.16 2.27 -1.67
C LEU A 15 -7.04 0.74 -1.58
N GLN A 16 -8.09 0.06 -1.09
CA GLN A 16 -8.05 -1.40 -0.98
C GLN A 16 -7.89 -2.09 -2.35
N SER A 17 -8.58 -1.58 -3.37
CA SER A 17 -8.45 -2.09 -4.74
C SER A 17 -7.04 -1.90 -5.28
N SER A 18 -6.42 -0.74 -5.05
CA SER A 18 -5.03 -0.45 -5.44
C SER A 18 -4.02 -1.33 -4.72
N ILE A 19 -4.19 -1.58 -3.43
CA ILE A 19 -3.33 -2.49 -2.66
C ILE A 19 -3.41 -3.92 -3.23
N ASN A 20 -4.62 -4.43 -3.48
CA ASN A 20 -4.79 -5.77 -4.02
C ASN A 20 -4.14 -5.91 -5.40
N ALA A 21 -4.39 -4.96 -6.31
CA ALA A 21 -3.79 -4.94 -7.64
C ALA A 21 -2.25 -4.84 -7.59
N PHE A 22 -1.71 -4.08 -6.61
CA PHE A 22 -0.28 -4.00 -6.40
C PHE A 22 0.29 -5.35 -5.94
N ILE A 23 -0.31 -5.98 -4.93
CA ILE A 23 0.14 -7.28 -4.41
C ILE A 23 0.09 -8.34 -5.51
N GLU A 24 -1.01 -8.42 -6.27
CA GLU A 24 -1.14 -9.38 -7.39
C GLU A 24 -0.05 -9.21 -8.45
N LYS A 25 0.40 -7.98 -8.70
CA LYS A 25 1.46 -7.69 -9.66
C LYS A 25 2.83 -8.24 -9.21
N TYR A 26 3.10 -8.27 -7.90
CA TYR A 26 4.41 -8.59 -7.34
C TYR A 26 4.46 -9.92 -6.56
N ASN A 27 3.33 -10.62 -6.39
CA ASN A 27 3.21 -11.85 -5.61
C ASN A 27 4.09 -13.02 -6.10
N CYS A 28 4.54 -13.01 -7.35
CA CYS A 28 5.42 -14.03 -7.91
C CYS A 28 6.90 -13.79 -7.61
N VAL A 29 7.26 -12.60 -7.14
CA VAL A 29 8.66 -12.21 -6.91
C VAL A 29 8.91 -11.96 -5.43
N TRP A 30 7.95 -11.31 -4.74
CA TRP A 30 8.13 -10.88 -3.35
C TRP A 30 7.00 -11.35 -2.44
N GLU A 31 7.34 -11.63 -1.19
CA GLU A 31 6.40 -11.96 -0.13
C GLU A 31 6.01 -10.68 0.63
N VAL A 32 4.71 -10.45 0.83
CA VAL A 32 4.23 -9.36 1.69
C VAL A 32 4.48 -9.73 3.15
N LYS A 33 5.34 -8.97 3.83
CA LYS A 33 5.61 -9.15 5.26
C LYS A 33 4.68 -8.34 6.14
N GLN A 34 4.36 -7.11 5.72
CA GLN A 34 3.54 -6.21 6.52
C GLN A 34 2.83 -5.18 5.64
N ILE A 35 1.63 -4.77 6.07
CA ILE A 35 0.92 -3.62 5.52
C ILE A 35 0.59 -2.67 6.67
N LEU A 36 1.04 -1.42 6.58
CA LEU A 36 0.79 -0.37 7.57
C LEU A 36 -0.13 0.68 6.98
N TYR A 37 -1.29 0.88 7.61
CA TYR A 37 -2.27 1.87 7.18
C TYR A 37 -2.11 3.19 7.93
N SER A 38 -2.35 4.29 7.23
CA SER A 38 -2.41 5.62 7.84
C SER A 38 -3.49 6.46 7.17
N THR A 39 -3.99 7.44 7.91
CA THR A 39 -4.98 8.40 7.40
C THR A 39 -4.52 9.80 7.78
N ALA A 40 -4.52 10.70 6.81
CA ALA A 40 -4.14 12.09 7.00
C ALA A 40 -5.18 13.02 6.35
N CYS A 41 -5.16 14.30 6.71
CA CYS A 41 -5.91 15.33 6.00
C CYS A 41 -4.92 16.13 5.15
N ASN A 42 -5.21 16.30 3.85
CA ASN A 42 -4.35 17.10 2.97
C ASN A 42 -4.60 18.60 3.18
N LYS A 43 -3.89 19.46 2.42
CA LYS A 43 -4.02 20.92 2.52
C LYS A 43 -5.39 21.44 2.04
N ASP A 44 -6.09 20.64 1.25
CA ASP A 44 -7.39 20.96 0.67
C ASP A 44 -8.56 20.52 1.56
N GLY A 45 -8.27 19.83 2.68
CA GLY A 45 -9.27 19.34 3.62
C GLY A 45 -9.76 17.91 3.32
N ASP A 46 -9.22 17.25 2.30
CA ASP A 46 -9.58 15.88 1.97
C ASP A 46 -8.89 14.89 2.90
N ILE A 47 -9.62 13.84 3.24
CA ILE A 47 -9.07 12.68 3.92
C ILE A 47 -8.29 11.84 2.89
N VAL A 48 -7.01 11.62 3.15
CA VAL A 48 -6.12 10.75 2.38
C VAL A 48 -5.85 9.51 3.20
N TYR A 49 -6.17 8.35 2.63
CA TYR A 49 -5.85 7.04 3.15
C TYR A 49 -4.57 6.55 2.46
N SER A 50 -3.64 6.01 3.22
CA SER A 50 -2.38 5.49 2.69
C SER A 50 -2.07 4.12 3.29
N ALA A 51 -1.39 3.28 2.52
CA ALA A 51 -0.81 2.04 2.97
C ALA A 51 0.65 1.95 2.56
N ALA A 52 1.53 1.67 3.52
CA ALA A 52 2.90 1.24 3.26
C ALA A 52 2.95 -0.29 3.25
N ILE A 53 3.38 -0.88 2.14
CA ILE A 53 3.50 -2.33 1.97
C ILE A 53 4.98 -2.70 2.03
N VAL A 54 5.34 -3.54 2.99
CA VAL A 54 6.69 -4.03 3.20
C VAL A 54 6.82 -5.42 2.58
N PHE A 55 7.83 -5.57 1.72
CA PHE A 55 8.14 -6.78 0.97
C PHE A 55 9.49 -7.35 1.37
N ASP A 56 9.63 -8.66 1.24
CA ASP A 56 10.93 -9.34 1.20
C ASP A 56 11.00 -10.24 -0.03
N ASP A 57 12.21 -10.59 -0.47
CA ASP A 57 12.35 -11.64 -1.48
C ASP A 57 11.88 -12.98 -0.90
N PHE A 58 11.30 -13.82 -1.76
CA PHE A 58 11.24 -15.25 -1.45
C PHE A 58 12.70 -15.72 -1.48
N GLU A 59 13.21 -16.26 -0.37
CA GLU A 59 14.59 -16.79 -0.27
C GLU A 59 15.02 -17.63 -1.49
#